data_AF-A0A7C3NMZ7-F1
#
_entry.id   AF-A0A7C3NMZ7-F1
#
_cell.length_a   1.000
_cell.length_b   1.000
_cell.length_c   1.000
_cell.angle_alpha   90.00
_cell.angle_beta   90.00
_cell.angle_gamma   90.00
#
_symmetry.space_group_name_H-M   'P 1'
#
loop_
_entity.id
_entity.type
_entity.pdbx_description
1 polymer ?
#
loop_
_entity_poly.entity_id
_entity_poly.type
_entity_poly.pdbx_seq_one_letter_code
_entity_poly.pdbx_strand_id
1 'polypeptide(L)'
;MAGEMKFEVALEELETVVEQLETGELSLEESLQAFEKGVGLVKFCSQKLDEAEKKIEVLSKDKDGKLQLKALDALTGENQD
;
A
#
# COMPACT_ATOMS: atom_id res chain seq x y z
N MET A 1 19.69 1.04 -14.52
CA MET A 1 18.33 1.27 -14.01
C MET A 1 18.30 0.68 -12.61
N ALA A 2 18.34 1.50 -11.56
CA ALA A 2 18.20 1.00 -10.20
C ALA A 2 16.85 0.28 -10.11
N GLY A 3 16.85 -0.98 -9.68
CA GLY A 3 15.64 -1.79 -9.64
C GLY A 3 14.64 -1.14 -8.70
N GLU A 4 13.52 -0.66 -9.24
CA GLU A 4 12.40 -0.24 -8.42
C GLU A 4 11.92 -1.45 -7.62
N MET A 5 11.83 -1.28 -6.30
CA MET A 5 11.21 -2.28 -5.41
C MET A 5 9.76 -2.51 -5.86
N LYS A 6 9.31 -3.76 -5.84
CA LYS A 6 7.92 -4.13 -6.18
C LYS A 6 7.04 -4.11 -4.94
N PHE A 7 5.74 -3.92 -5.13
CA PHE A 7 4.76 -3.92 -4.04
C PHE A 7 4.80 -5.23 -3.25
N GLU A 8 4.79 -6.37 -3.94
CA GLU A 8 4.76 -7.70 -3.30
C GLU A 8 6.01 -7.95 -2.45
N VAL A 9 7.17 -7.48 -2.93
CA VAL A 9 8.44 -7.59 -2.19
C VAL A 9 8.42 -6.71 -0.95
N ALA A 10 7.95 -5.47 -1.07
CA ALA A 10 7.85 -4.58 0.09
C ALA A 10 6.86 -5.08 1.14
N LEU A 11 5.78 -5.74 0.71
CA LEU A 11 4.79 -6.35 1.59
C LEU A 11 5.39 -7.55 2.35
N GLU A 12 6.08 -8.45 1.65
CA GLU A 12 6.77 -9.60 2.27
C GLU A 12 7.85 -9.15 3.28
N GLU A 13 8.62 -8.11 2.92
CA GLU A 13 9.58 -7.52 3.86
C GLU A 13 8.90 -6.90 5.08
N LEU A 14 7.71 -6.31 4.92
CA LEU A 14 6.96 -5.72 6.03
C LEU A 14 6.44 -6.80 6.97
N GLU A 15 5.89 -7.89 6.43
CA GLU A 15 5.45 -9.06 7.21
C GLU A 15 6.60 -9.63 8.04
N THR A 16 7.77 -9.76 7.43
CA THR A 16 8.99 -10.23 8.12
C THR A 16 9.39 -9.29 9.26
N VAL A 17 9.34 -7.97 9.05
CA VAL A 17 9.65 -6.97 10.08
C VAL A 17 8.67 -7.06 11.24
N VAL A 18 7.37 -7.21 10.95
CA VAL A 18 6.33 -7.37 11.97
C VAL A 18 6.57 -8.62 12.79
N GLU A 19 6.84 -9.76 12.14
CA GLU A 19 7.13 -11.03 12.82
C GLU A 19 8.34 -10.90 13.76
N GLN A 20 9.41 -10.22 13.33
CA GLN A 20 10.59 -9.96 14.16
C GLN A 20 10.30 -9.05 15.37
N LEU A 21 9.41 -8.06 15.21
CA LEU A 21 8.99 -7.20 16.32
C LEU A 21 8.10 -7.96 17.32
N GLU A 22 7.27 -8.88 16.83
CA GLU A 22 6.35 -9.67 17.64
C GLU A 22 7.05 -10.78 18.45
N THR A 23 8.17 -11.33 17.96
CA THR A 23 8.93 -12.35 18.71
C THR A 23 9.51 -11.81 20.02
N GLY A 24 9.78 -10.50 20.09
CA GLY A 24 10.35 -9.83 21.25
C GLY A 24 11.81 -10.22 21.54
N GLU A 25 12.50 -10.87 20.60
CA GLU A 25 13.90 -11.30 20.75
C GLU A 25 14.91 -10.20 20.41
N LEU A 26 14.45 -9.09 19.82
CA LEU A 26 15.28 -7.97 19.42
C LEU A 26 15.74 -7.13 20.63
N SER A 27 16.98 -6.66 20.59
CA SER A 27 17.41 -5.58 21.48
C SER A 27 16.65 -4.28 21.19
N LEU A 28 16.74 -3.30 22.09
CA LEU A 28 16.11 -2.00 21.89
C LEU A 28 16.56 -1.30 20.60
N GLU A 29 17.85 -1.37 20.28
CA GLU A 29 18.41 -0.75 19.08
C GLU A 29 17.91 -1.44 17.82
N GLU A 30 17.88 -2.77 17.80
CA GLU A 30 17.35 -3.56 16.70
C GLU A 30 15.84 -3.34 16.52
N SER A 31 15.10 -3.21 17.62
CA SER A 31 13.66 -2.92 17.61
C SER A 31 13.36 -1.55 16.97
N LEU A 32 14.19 -0.55 17.27
CA LEU A 32 14.07 0.79 16.67
C LEU A 32 14.38 0.77 15.17
N GLN A 33 15.40 0.02 14.76
CA GLN A 33 15.74 -0.14 13.35
C GLN A 33 14.66 -0.89 12.58
N ALA A 34 14.14 -1.98 13.14
CA ALA A 34 13.04 -2.75 12.56
C ALA A 34 11.78 -1.88 12.43
N PHE A 35 11.46 -1.09 13.44
CA PHE A 35 10.34 -0.15 13.41
C PHE A 35 10.51 0.91 12.31
N GLU A 36 11.68 1.56 12.20
CA GLU A 36 11.96 2.55 11.16
C GLU A 36 11.81 1.94 9.76
N LYS A 37 12.36 0.73 9.56
CA LYS A 37 12.20 -0.03 8.31
C LYS A 37 10.73 -0.29 8.02
N GLY A 38 9.96 -0.78 9.01
CA GLY A 38 8.54 -1.05 8.87
C GLY A 38 7.73 0.17 8.46
N VAL A 39 7.98 1.33 9.07
CA VAL A 39 7.33 2.60 8.70
C VAL A 39 7.65 2.99 7.25
N GLY A 40 8.89 2.80 6.81
CA GLY A 40 9.30 3.02 5.43
C GLY A 40 8.55 2.14 4.43
N LEU A 41 8.43 0.84 4.75
CA LEU A 41 7.71 -0.13 3.93
C LEU A 41 6.21 0.16 3.85
N VAL A 42 5.56 0.49 4.98
CA VAL A 42 4.15 0.91 5.01
C VAL A 42 3.93 2.10 4.09
N LYS A 43 4.77 3.13 4.19
CA LYS A 43 4.66 4.32 3.34
C LYS A 43 4.81 3.98 1.87
N PHE A 44 5.75 3.10 1.52
CA PHE A 44 5.93 2.65 0.14
C PHE A 44 4.71 1.88 -0.38
N CYS A 45 4.18 0.93 0.40
CA CYS A 45 3.01 0.16 0.04
C CYS A 45 1.78 1.05 -0.17
N SER A 46 1.51 2.00 0.74
CA SER A 46 0.44 2.98 0.59
C SER A 46 0.59 3.80 -0.69
N GLN A 47 1.79 4.30 -0.99
CA GLN A 47 2.03 5.06 -2.22
C GLN A 47 1.75 4.24 -3.48
N LYS A 48 2.10 2.94 -3.49
CA LYS A 48 1.83 2.07 -4.63
C LYS A 48 0.34 1.77 -4.81
N LEU A 49 -0.40 1.62 -3.71
CA LEU A 49 -1.85 1.48 -3.74
C LEU A 49 -2.52 2.77 -4.27
N ASP A 50 -2.11 3.93 -3.78
CA ASP A 50 -2.61 5.23 -4.27
C ASP A 50 -2.33 5.43 -5.78
N GLU A 51 -1.15 5.03 -6.25
CA GLU A 51 -0.80 5.04 -7.68
C GLU A 51 -1.69 4.10 -8.51
N ALA A 52 -2.01 2.92 -7.97
CA ALA A 52 -2.87 1.95 -8.63
C ALA A 52 -4.32 2.44 -8.68
N GLU A 53 -4.84 2.99 -7.58
CA GLU A 53 -6.18 3.55 -7.49
C GLU A 53 -6.38 4.67 -8.51
N LYS A 54 -5.48 5.65 -8.55
CA LYS A 54 -5.53 6.75 -9.54
C LYS A 54 -5.52 6.27 -10.99
N LYS A 55 -4.77 5.20 -11.29
CA LYS A 55 -4.75 4.60 -12.64
C LYS A 55 -6.09 3.94 -12.98
N ILE A 56 -6.74 3.31 -12.01
CA ILE A 56 -8.07 2.69 -12.19
C ILE A 56 -9.14 3.78 -12.37
N GLU A 57 -9.10 4.85 -11.59
CA GLU A 57 -10.05 5.97 -11.72
C GLU A 57 -10.06 6.55 -13.14
N VAL A 58 -8.88 6.69 -13.77
CA VAL A 58 -8.76 7.22 -15.15
C VAL A 58 -9.39 6.30 -16.20
N LEU A 59 -9.52 4.99 -15.94
CA LEU A 59 -9.87 3.98 -16.95
C LEU A 59 -11.36 3.58 -17.00
N SER A 60 -12.20 4.03 -16.06
CA SER A 60 -13.65 3.75 -16.12
C SER A 60 -14.34 4.57 -17.23
N LYS A 61 -14.78 3.89 -18.30
CA LYS A 61 -15.55 4.45 -19.42
C LYS A 61 -17.05 4.53 -19.08
N ASP A 62 -17.65 5.67 -19.37
CA ASP A 62 -19.12 5.81 -19.45
C ASP A 62 -19.66 5.09 -20.72
N LYS A 63 -20.98 4.88 -20.78
CA LYS A 63 -21.73 4.25 -21.88
C LYS A 63 -21.49 4.92 -23.26
N ASP A 64 -20.97 6.15 -23.26
CA ASP A 64 -20.60 6.94 -24.45
C ASP A 64 -19.11 6.79 -24.86
N GLY A 65 -18.33 5.93 -24.19
CA GLY A 65 -16.92 5.72 -24.49
C GLY A 65 -15.97 6.85 -24.05
N LYS A 66 -16.48 7.83 -23.30
CA LYS A 66 -15.69 8.88 -22.66
C LYS A 66 -15.14 8.39 -21.31
N LEU A 67 -13.86 8.69 -21.05
CA LEU A 67 -13.23 8.46 -19.75
C LEU A 67 -13.84 9.42 -18.74
N GLN A 68 -14.44 8.90 -17.66
CA GLN A 68 -15.03 9.68 -16.58
C GLN A 68 -14.44 9.18 -15.26
N LEU A 69 -13.79 10.08 -14.51
CA LEU A 69 -13.29 9.79 -13.15
C LEU A 69 -14.51 9.59 -12.23
N LYS A 70 -14.70 8.39 -11.70
CA LYS A 70 -15.69 8.12 -10.66
C LYS A 70 -14.96 7.53 -9.45
N ALA A 71 -15.07 8.20 -8.31
CA ALA A 71 -14.42 7.84 -7.06
C ALA A 71 -14.76 6.40 -6.64
N LEU A 72 -13.77 5.69 -6.10
CA LEU A 72 -13.87 4.29 -5.66
C LEU A 72 -14.88 4.11 -4.51
N ASP A 73 -15.15 5.16 -3.74
CA ASP A 73 -16.18 5.20 -2.68
C ASP A 73 -17.58 4.80 -3.17
N ALA A 74 -17.85 4.95 -4.47
CA ALA A 74 -19.15 4.58 -5.04
C ALA A 74 -19.34 3.06 -5.26
N LEU A 75 -18.29 2.23 -5.06
CA LEU A 75 -18.34 0.77 -5.24
C LEU A 75 -18.30 -0.02 -3.92
N THR A 76 -17.78 0.57 -2.85
CA THR A 76 -17.95 0.04 -1.49
C THR A 76 -19.24 0.61 -0.92
N GLY A 77 -20.36 -0.05 -1.22
CA GLY A 77 -21.70 0.35 -0.81
C GLY A 77 -21.90 0.36 0.71
N GLU A 78 -21.39 1.38 1.38
CA GLU A 78 -21.97 1.85 2.63
C GLU A 78 -23.05 2.87 2.26
N ASN A 79 -24.26 2.36 2.06
CA ASN A 79 -25.47 3.16 2.24
C ASN A 79 -25.49 3.59 3.71
N GLN A 80 -24.95 4.78 3.99
CA GLN A 80 -25.16 5.47 5.26
C GLN A 80 -26.50 6.20 5.18
N ASP A 81 -27.56 5.50 5.58
CA ASP A 81 -28.76 6.13 6.15
C ASP A 81 -28.57 6.28 7.68
#